data_AF-A0A1I4G6F1-F1
#
_entry.id   AF-A0A1I4G6F1-F1
#
_cell.length_a   1.000
_cell.length_b   1.000
_cell.length_c   1.000
_cell.angle_alpha   90.00
_cell.angle_beta   90.00
_cell.angle_gamma   90.00
#
_symmetry.space_group_name_H-M   'P 1'
#
loop_
_entity.id
_entity.type
_entity.pdbx_description
1 polymer ?
#
loop_
_entity_poly.entity_id
_entity_poly.type
_entity_poly.pdbx_seq_one_letter_code
_entity_poly.pdbx_strand_id
1 'polypeptide(L)'
;MRHQHIFAALLGCGLLLGGNAVARQPAAAPVTTPNHDFFHIQLGAHETTATSGRLLLFAIDAKDAEAATKDGKVDDVDTSPFFPTQTSVAAREVSRLVPGQVIDIDADHTAFPAGWSSLPPGDYYVQAVLDVNHDYNYTGRGAGDLISSVVKMHLPASSIPTLDLDKTLPAHDPWVLSSRAPDALRKALLVARQHARLIDFDSPSLSAFWGRPIYMRGRVLLPPNYDAKSKKTWPVVYYTQGFGGNNDRVIGTLANVYAAMAKGDMPPMIWVFLDESSPTGTHEFADSVNNGPWGHALTTELIPHLESTYRMDADADGRFLQGHSSGGWATLWLQTRYPKIFGGTWSTSPDPSDFHDFTGVDLYAPNANVYYKPDGTPYPLVRNKGRVLATFQQFAKLERVLGPYGGQLASFEWVFSPKGKGGRPEQMFNRDTGAVDPAVVSYWRDHYDIAYRLQHNWPELKKNLDGKIHLYVGTADTFYLDGAAHKLEAVLDGLHAKSDIRFFPGRTHFDLYRIGDDRNGLLKQISWSMYAIARPKSKLKPVGGTAP
;
A
#
# COMPACT_ATOMS: atom_id res chain seq x y z
N MET A 1 56.38 -40.94 13.91
CA MET A 1 57.36 -41.64 14.79
C MET A 1 58.31 -40.59 15.32
N ARG A 2 58.52 -40.34 16.61
CA ARG A 2 58.13 -41.01 17.87
C ARG A 2 58.26 -39.95 18.99
N HIS A 3 57.28 -39.95 19.91
CA HIS A 3 57.41 -39.86 21.39
C HIS A 3 58.15 -38.66 22.04
N GLN A 4 57.79 -38.13 23.21
CA GLN A 4 56.80 -38.45 24.25
C GLN A 4 56.76 -37.28 25.26
N HIS A 5 55.61 -37.18 25.92
CA HIS A 5 55.23 -36.53 27.19
C HIS A 5 56.33 -36.22 28.24
N ILE A 6 56.10 -35.22 29.12
CA ILE A 6 55.78 -35.39 30.56
C ILE A 6 55.84 -34.05 31.35
N PHE A 7 54.75 -33.81 32.11
CA PHE A 7 54.53 -33.18 33.42
C PHE A 7 55.24 -31.90 33.93
N ALA A 8 54.33 -30.99 34.33
CA ALA A 8 54.30 -30.03 35.44
C ALA A 8 55.26 -30.20 36.64
N ALA A 9 55.72 -29.07 37.19
CA ALA A 9 55.87 -28.83 38.63
C ALA A 9 56.19 -27.35 38.98
N LEU A 10 55.36 -26.81 39.88
CA LEU A 10 55.68 -26.04 41.09
C LEU A 10 56.41 -24.67 41.06
N LEU A 11 55.63 -23.68 41.52
CA LEU A 11 55.93 -22.69 42.56
C LEU A 11 57.39 -22.41 42.93
N GLY A 12 57.82 -21.17 42.69
CA GLY A 12 58.91 -20.51 43.39
C GLY A 12 58.55 -19.07 43.72
N CYS A 13 58.28 -18.80 45.00
CA CYS A 13 58.08 -17.47 45.57
C CYS A 13 59.33 -16.60 45.38
N GLY A 14 59.14 -15.39 44.85
CA GLY A 14 60.15 -14.33 44.86
C GLY A 14 59.46 -12.98 45.10
N LEU A 15 59.40 -12.58 46.37
CA LEU A 15 59.00 -11.25 46.82
C LEU A 15 59.97 -10.20 46.26
N LEU A 16 59.46 -9.23 45.49
CA LEU A 16 60.06 -7.90 45.39
C LEU A 16 58.96 -6.84 45.55
N LEU A 17 59.14 -6.07 46.60
CA LEU A 17 58.33 -4.93 47.02
C LEU A 17 58.50 -3.74 46.08
N GLY A 18 57.40 -3.01 45.88
CA GLY A 18 57.43 -1.54 45.92
C GLY A 18 57.43 -0.83 44.56
N GLY A 19 56.24 -0.51 44.06
CA GLY A 19 56.05 0.44 42.97
C GLY A 19 54.59 0.54 42.53
N ASN A 20 53.69 1.03 43.40
CA ASN A 20 52.33 1.36 42.99
C ASN A 20 52.33 2.63 42.12
N ALA A 21 52.61 2.47 40.83
CA ALA A 21 52.16 3.42 39.83
C ALA A 21 50.70 3.09 39.50
N VAL A 22 49.77 3.77 40.18
CA VAL A 22 48.35 3.78 39.78
C VAL A 22 48.29 4.50 38.43
N ALA A 23 48.32 3.73 37.34
CA ALA A 23 47.90 4.22 36.04
C ALA A 23 46.42 4.59 36.17
N ARG A 24 46.14 5.90 36.23
CA ARG A 24 44.78 6.43 36.08
C ARG A 24 44.26 5.93 34.73
N GLN A 25 43.31 5.00 34.76
CA GLN A 25 42.42 4.81 33.62
C GLN A 25 41.84 6.18 33.27
N PRO A 26 41.88 6.62 32.00
CA PRO A 26 41.09 7.78 31.60
C PRO A 26 39.64 7.46 31.96
N ALA A 27 39.02 8.33 32.76
CA ALA A 27 37.60 8.24 33.04
C ALA A 27 36.88 8.08 31.70
N ALA A 28 36.05 7.05 31.57
CA ALA A 28 35.11 6.97 30.47
C ALA A 28 34.39 8.32 30.41
N ALA A 29 34.39 8.96 29.23
CA ALA A 29 33.61 10.16 29.02
C ALA A 29 32.19 9.89 29.53
N PRO A 30 31.56 10.79 30.30
CA PRO A 30 30.20 10.58 30.73
C PRO A 30 29.37 10.36 29.47
N VAL A 31 28.72 9.20 29.38
CA VAL A 31 27.63 8.99 28.44
C VAL A 31 26.55 9.95 28.94
N THR A 32 26.54 11.17 28.42
CA THR A 32 25.38 12.04 28.54
C THR A 32 24.29 11.34 27.77
N THR A 33 23.40 10.64 28.47
CA THR A 33 22.11 10.26 27.89
C THR A 33 21.54 11.55 27.30
N PRO A 34 21.24 11.63 25.99
CA PRO A 34 20.52 12.77 25.47
C PRO A 34 19.29 12.97 26.35
N ASN A 35 19.03 14.20 26.80
CA ASN A 35 17.75 14.49 27.43
C ASN A 35 16.70 14.22 26.34
N HIS A 36 15.82 13.25 26.56
CA HIS A 36 14.72 12.98 25.63
C HIS A 36 13.83 14.22 25.53
N ASP A 37 13.30 14.48 24.34
CA ASP A 37 12.31 15.52 24.10
C ASP A 37 10.92 14.99 24.43
N PHE A 38 10.25 15.62 25.38
CA PHE A 38 8.87 15.30 25.75
C PHE A 38 7.91 16.37 25.27
N PHE A 39 6.67 15.97 24.98
CA PHE A 39 5.55 16.87 24.71
C PHE A 39 4.35 16.47 25.56
N HIS A 40 3.64 17.46 26.08
CA HIS A 40 2.33 17.29 26.68
C HIS A 40 1.26 17.36 25.59
N ILE A 41 0.46 16.32 25.45
CA ILE A 41 -0.70 16.29 24.55
C ILE A 41 -1.96 16.28 25.40
N GLN A 42 -2.83 17.25 25.16
CA GLN A 42 -4.09 17.41 25.89
C GLN A 42 -5.27 17.18 24.95
N LEU A 43 -6.28 16.45 25.41
CA LEU A 43 -7.57 16.43 24.70
C LEU A 43 -8.30 17.73 24.96
N GLY A 44 -8.57 18.48 23.89
CA GLY A 44 -9.14 19.83 23.96
C GLY A 44 -10.46 19.86 24.72
N ALA A 45 -10.72 20.98 25.41
CA ALA A 45 -11.89 21.11 26.30
C ALA A 45 -13.25 21.07 25.58
N HIS A 46 -13.26 21.19 24.25
CA HIS A 46 -14.46 21.06 23.42
C HIS A 46 -14.85 19.60 23.15
N GLU A 47 -13.94 18.66 23.38
CA GLU A 47 -14.23 17.24 23.26
C GLU A 47 -15.04 16.77 24.47
N THR A 48 -16.04 15.94 24.23
CA THR A 48 -17.02 15.54 25.26
C THR A 48 -16.96 14.06 25.61
N THR A 49 -16.17 13.29 24.85
CA THR A 49 -16.08 11.84 25.01
C THR A 49 -14.64 11.41 25.19
N ALA A 50 -14.46 10.32 25.95
CA ALA A 50 -13.17 9.68 26.04
C ALA A 50 -12.85 9.02 24.69
N THR A 51 -11.60 9.12 24.25
CA THR A 51 -11.13 8.56 22.99
C THR A 51 -9.88 7.70 23.21
N SER A 52 -9.45 7.00 22.16
CA SER A 52 -8.25 6.16 22.11
C SER A 52 -7.72 6.17 20.68
N GLY A 53 -6.45 5.82 20.50
CA GLY A 53 -5.87 5.81 19.17
C GLY A 53 -4.35 5.78 19.18
N ARG A 54 -3.78 5.86 17.98
CA ARG A 54 -2.36 6.07 17.78
C ARG A 54 -2.09 7.58 17.79
N LEU A 55 -1.44 8.06 18.84
CA LEU A 55 -0.96 9.44 18.89
C LEU A 55 0.31 9.55 18.06
N LEU A 56 0.30 10.45 17.10
CA LEU A 56 1.38 10.80 16.19
C LEU A 56 1.76 12.27 16.41
N LEU A 57 3.05 12.53 16.46
CA LEU A 57 3.61 13.87 16.54
C LEU A 57 4.53 14.09 15.35
N PHE A 58 4.29 15.14 14.59
CA PHE A 58 5.04 15.46 13.38
C PHE A 58 5.85 16.73 13.58
N ALA A 59 7.10 16.75 13.13
CA ALA A 59 7.95 17.94 13.02
C ALA A 59 8.61 18.03 11.65
N ILE A 60 8.55 19.21 11.06
CA ILE A 60 9.23 19.54 9.80
C ILE A 60 10.02 20.84 9.98
N ASP A 61 11.21 20.92 9.39
CA ASP A 61 12.01 22.14 9.39
C ASP A 61 11.18 23.32 8.82
N ALA A 62 11.21 24.46 9.50
CA ALA A 62 10.35 25.58 9.15
C ALA A 62 10.65 26.13 7.75
N LYS A 63 11.91 26.12 7.31
CA LYS A 63 12.28 26.60 5.98
C LYS A 63 11.78 25.64 4.91
N ASP A 64 11.92 24.33 5.14
CA ASP A 64 11.44 23.31 4.21
C ASP A 64 9.91 23.35 4.07
N ALA A 65 9.20 23.52 5.19
CA ALA A 65 7.74 23.64 5.20
C ALA A 65 7.25 24.92 4.51
N GLU A 66 7.83 26.07 4.84
CA GLU A 66 7.49 27.35 4.21
C GLU A 66 7.75 27.29 2.69
N ALA A 67 8.87 26.70 2.26
CA ALA A 67 9.23 26.55 0.86
C ALA A 67 8.29 25.61 0.08
N ALA A 68 7.61 24.68 0.75
CA ALA A 68 6.64 23.78 0.14
C ALA A 68 5.27 24.45 -0.11
N THR A 69 5.00 25.60 0.50
CA THR A 69 3.72 26.32 0.42
C THR A 69 3.80 27.49 -0.57
N LYS A 70 2.66 27.87 -1.17
CA LYS A 70 2.63 28.97 -2.16
C LYS A 70 2.55 30.37 -1.53
N ASP A 71 2.02 30.44 -0.32
CA ASP A 71 1.74 31.67 0.43
C ASP A 71 2.54 31.74 1.75
N GLY A 72 3.45 30.80 2.00
CA GLY A 72 4.22 30.70 3.24
C GLY A 72 3.42 30.14 4.42
N LYS A 73 2.17 29.72 4.21
CA LYS A 73 1.27 29.28 5.28
C LYS A 73 1.29 27.76 5.41
N VAL A 74 1.75 27.28 6.56
CA VAL A 74 1.79 25.85 6.91
C VAL A 74 0.55 25.51 7.72
N ASP A 75 -0.47 24.95 7.05
CA ASP A 75 -1.77 24.59 7.64
C ASP A 75 -1.81 23.16 8.21
N ASP A 76 -0.90 22.31 7.78
CA ASP A 76 -0.68 20.95 8.28
C ASP A 76 0.81 20.59 8.21
N VAL A 77 1.23 19.63 9.05
CA VAL A 77 2.56 19.03 9.02
C VAL A 77 2.38 17.52 8.96
N ASP A 78 2.66 16.90 7.82
CA ASP A 78 2.38 15.48 7.59
C ASP A 78 3.59 14.71 7.02
N THR A 79 3.46 13.39 6.93
CA THR A 79 4.47 12.58 6.22
C THR A 79 4.47 12.84 4.73
N SER A 80 5.61 12.59 4.10
CA SER A 80 5.75 12.66 2.65
C SER A 80 5.64 11.25 2.04
N PRO A 81 4.80 11.05 1.01
CA PRO A 81 4.67 9.75 0.35
C PRO A 81 5.92 9.33 -0.45
N PHE A 82 6.89 10.25 -0.65
CA PHE A 82 8.11 9.99 -1.41
C PHE A 82 9.39 10.25 -0.63
N PHE A 83 9.34 11.08 0.42
CA PHE A 83 10.50 11.49 1.21
C PHE A 83 10.28 11.13 2.69
N PRO A 84 10.42 9.84 3.06
CA PRO A 84 10.03 9.35 4.39
C PRO A 84 10.78 10.01 5.55
N THR A 85 11.93 10.64 5.27
CA THR A 85 12.77 11.33 6.28
C THR A 85 12.56 12.84 6.35
N GLN A 86 11.71 13.41 5.49
CA GLN A 86 11.46 14.85 5.41
C GLN A 86 10.77 15.38 6.67
N THR A 87 9.84 14.59 7.21
CA THR A 87 9.10 14.90 8.43
C THR A 87 9.52 13.91 9.50
N SER A 88 9.96 14.42 10.64
CA SER A 88 10.23 13.60 11.82
C SER A 88 8.91 13.25 12.48
N VAL A 89 8.73 11.98 12.82
CA VAL A 89 7.51 11.45 13.41
C VAL A 89 7.86 10.75 14.70
N ALA A 90 7.12 11.03 15.77
CA ALA A 90 7.11 10.26 16.99
C ALA A 90 5.71 9.69 17.25
N ALA A 91 5.63 8.58 17.97
CA ALA A 91 4.36 7.92 18.20
C ALA A 91 4.21 7.31 19.60
N ARG A 92 2.96 7.28 20.08
CA ARG A 92 2.56 6.61 21.31
C ARG A 92 1.18 5.99 21.14
N GLU A 93 0.98 4.78 21.65
CA GLU A 93 -0.35 4.20 21.75
C GLU A 93 -1.12 4.79 22.95
N VAL A 94 -2.35 5.25 22.71
CA VAL A 94 -3.21 5.86 23.72
C VAL A 94 -4.45 5.00 23.90
N SER A 95 -4.46 4.22 24.98
CA SER A 95 -5.58 3.31 25.29
C SER A 95 -6.84 4.02 25.77
N ARG A 96 -6.69 5.19 26.38
CA ARG A 96 -7.80 6.06 26.81
C ARG A 96 -7.29 7.47 27.14
N LEU A 97 -7.96 8.47 26.59
CA LEU A 97 -7.74 9.88 26.85
C LEU A 97 -9.09 10.55 27.09
N VAL A 98 -9.26 11.20 28.25
CA VAL A 98 -10.50 11.92 28.59
C VAL A 98 -10.34 13.43 28.41
N PRO A 99 -11.44 14.19 28.20
CA PRO A 99 -11.35 15.64 28.01
C PRO A 99 -10.61 16.34 29.17
N GLY A 100 -9.68 17.23 28.82
CA GLY A 100 -8.82 17.94 29.79
C GLY A 100 -7.69 17.10 30.40
N GLN A 101 -7.59 15.80 30.10
CA GLN A 101 -6.44 14.99 30.49
C GLN A 101 -5.24 15.34 29.61
N VAL A 102 -4.08 15.45 30.27
CA VAL A 102 -2.78 15.60 29.62
C VAL A 102 -2.05 14.25 29.66
N ILE A 103 -1.42 13.88 28.55
CA ILE A 103 -0.51 12.74 28.45
C ILE A 103 0.82 13.17 27.86
N ASP A 104 1.90 12.49 28.25
CA ASP A 104 3.23 12.76 27.70
C ASP A 104 3.49 11.92 26.45
N ILE A 105 4.16 12.47 25.45
CA ILE A 105 4.79 11.68 24.40
C ILE A 105 6.30 11.90 24.46
N ASP A 106 7.04 10.80 24.58
CA ASP A 106 8.50 10.76 24.45
C ASP A 106 8.82 10.71 22.96
N ALA A 107 9.35 11.82 22.43
CA ALA A 107 9.67 11.99 21.01
C ALA A 107 10.98 11.30 20.60
N ASP A 108 11.62 10.57 21.52
CA ASP A 108 12.81 9.75 21.28
C ASP A 108 12.53 8.25 21.34
N HIS A 109 11.45 7.82 22.01
CA HIS A 109 11.17 6.40 22.23
C HIS A 109 10.74 5.64 20.97
N THR A 110 9.68 6.08 20.29
CA THR A 110 9.22 5.49 19.03
C THR A 110 9.18 6.59 17.99
N ALA A 111 10.31 6.80 17.30
CA ALA A 111 10.49 7.91 16.38
C ALA A 111 11.26 7.52 15.11
N PHE A 112 11.04 8.30 14.06
CA PHE A 112 11.73 8.20 12.77
C PHE A 112 11.89 9.61 12.18
N PRO A 113 13.01 9.97 11.53
CA PRO A 113 14.19 9.14 11.20
C PRO A 113 15.06 8.78 12.40
N ALA A 114 15.00 9.56 13.48
CA ALA A 114 15.68 9.34 14.74
C ALA A 114 14.87 10.00 15.88
N GLY A 115 15.31 9.81 17.12
CA GLY A 115 14.73 10.52 18.26
C GLY A 115 14.93 12.04 18.14
N TRP A 116 13.95 12.82 18.60
CA TRP A 116 13.92 14.26 18.35
C TRP A 116 15.04 15.02 19.05
N SER A 117 15.60 14.47 20.14
CA SER A 117 16.79 15.03 20.80
C SER A 117 18.02 15.08 19.90
N SER A 118 18.00 14.38 18.75
CA SER A 118 19.05 14.40 17.74
C SER A 118 18.80 15.33 16.56
N LEU A 119 17.65 16.02 16.52
CA LEU A 119 17.34 16.98 15.46
C LEU A 119 18.33 18.17 15.51
N PRO A 120 18.73 18.71 14.35
CA PRO A 120 19.49 19.95 14.31
C PRO A 120 18.74 21.07 15.04
N PRO A 121 19.39 21.82 15.94
CA PRO A 121 18.76 22.96 16.59
C PRO A 121 18.23 23.95 15.56
N GLY A 122 16.96 24.34 15.66
CA GLY A 122 16.30 25.13 14.62
C GLY A 122 14.81 25.35 14.89
N ASP A 123 14.17 26.09 13.98
CA ASP A 123 12.74 26.31 14.03
C ASP A 123 12.02 25.23 13.23
N TYR A 124 11.00 24.64 13.83
CA TYR A 124 10.18 23.58 13.26
C TYR A 124 8.70 23.94 13.34
N TYR A 125 7.92 23.46 12.38
CA TYR A 125 6.48 23.35 12.55
C TYR A 125 6.15 21.99 13.12
N VAL A 126 5.36 21.97 14.19
CA VAL A 126 4.97 20.78 14.94
C VAL A 126 3.45 20.65 14.95
N GLN A 127 2.95 19.42 14.78
CA GLN A 127 1.53 19.11 14.86
C GLN A 127 1.30 17.73 15.48
N ALA A 128 0.31 17.63 16.37
CA ALA A 128 -0.15 16.36 16.91
C ALA A 128 -1.40 15.88 16.16
N VAL A 129 -1.50 14.56 15.98
CA VAL A 129 -2.66 13.86 15.43
C VAL A 129 -2.93 12.64 16.28
N LEU A 130 -4.15 12.46 16.76
CA LEU A 130 -4.63 11.20 17.29
C LEU A 130 -5.42 10.50 16.18
N ASP A 131 -4.80 9.47 15.60
CA ASP A 131 -5.44 8.53 14.67
C ASP A 131 -6.35 7.61 15.49
N VAL A 132 -7.64 7.90 15.46
CA VAL A 132 -8.65 7.23 16.31
C VAL A 132 -9.03 5.86 15.75
N ASN A 133 -8.95 5.71 14.42
CA ASN A 133 -9.39 4.51 13.72
C ASN A 133 -8.25 3.52 13.45
N HIS A 134 -7.01 3.89 13.78
CA HIS A 134 -5.78 3.13 13.48
C HIS A 134 -5.60 2.86 11.98
N ASP A 135 -6.03 3.81 11.14
CA ASP A 135 -6.00 3.70 9.69
C ASP A 135 -5.03 4.69 9.01
N TYR A 136 -4.28 5.48 9.78
CA TYR A 136 -3.32 6.45 9.25
C TYR A 136 -2.29 5.77 8.33
N ASN A 137 -1.86 4.56 8.68
CA ASN A 137 -0.91 3.80 7.88
C ASN A 137 -1.44 3.42 6.48
N TYR A 138 -2.76 3.41 6.29
CA TYR A 138 -3.41 3.08 5.03
C TYR A 138 -3.89 4.33 4.28
N THR A 139 -4.67 5.18 4.95
CA THR A 139 -5.31 6.36 4.35
C THR A 139 -4.65 7.68 4.72
N GLY A 140 -3.70 7.71 5.64
CA GLY A 140 -3.32 8.95 6.32
C GLY A 140 -4.48 9.45 7.17
N ARG A 141 -4.50 10.75 7.45
CA ARG A 141 -5.52 11.36 8.32
C ARG A 141 -6.93 11.15 7.77
N GLY A 142 -7.84 10.72 8.63
CA GLY A 142 -9.20 10.35 8.32
C GLY A 142 -10.26 11.15 9.08
N ALA A 143 -11.51 10.88 8.75
CA ALA A 143 -12.64 11.44 9.48
C ALA A 143 -12.67 10.89 10.91
N GLY A 144 -12.87 11.77 11.89
CA GLY A 144 -12.87 11.40 13.31
C GLY A 144 -11.51 11.52 13.99
N ASP A 145 -10.41 11.65 13.24
CA ASP A 145 -9.11 11.94 13.82
C ASP A 145 -9.12 13.31 14.50
N LEU A 146 -8.41 13.40 15.62
CA LEU A 146 -8.25 14.63 16.35
C LEU A 146 -6.88 15.22 16.02
N ILE A 147 -6.82 16.50 15.71
CA ILE A 147 -5.58 17.19 15.38
C ILE A 147 -5.40 18.42 16.25
N SER A 148 -4.14 18.79 16.49
CA SER A 148 -3.80 20.10 17.02
C SER A 148 -3.70 21.15 15.93
N SER A 149 -3.72 22.41 16.36
CA SER A 149 -3.15 23.50 15.56
C SER A 149 -1.68 23.24 15.23
N VAL A 150 -1.22 23.74 14.09
CA VAL A 150 0.21 23.74 13.73
C VAL A 150 0.93 24.82 14.55
N VAL A 151 2.01 24.44 15.23
CA VAL A 151 2.78 25.35 16.09
C VAL A 151 4.20 25.47 15.56
N LYS A 152 4.65 26.71 15.30
CA LYS A 152 6.06 26.99 15.03
C LYS A 152 6.81 27.11 16.36
N MET A 153 7.87 26.34 16.55
CA MET A 153 8.68 26.37 17.77
C MET A 153 10.15 26.06 17.50
N HIS A 154 11.02 26.47 18.42
CA HIS A 154 12.43 26.13 18.38
C HIS A 154 12.67 24.78 19.07
N LEU A 155 13.37 23.86 18.41
CA LEU A 155 13.80 22.58 18.98
C LEU A 155 15.34 22.55 19.10
N PRO A 156 15.92 21.95 20.15
CA PRO A 156 15.22 21.37 21.31
C PRO A 156 14.52 22.45 22.14
N ALA A 157 13.35 22.12 22.70
CA ALA A 157 12.54 23.07 23.44
C ALA A 157 13.17 23.38 24.81
N SER A 158 13.00 24.63 25.30
CA SER A 158 13.50 25.03 26.63
C SER A 158 12.65 24.49 27.79
N SER A 159 11.43 24.04 27.50
CA SER A 159 10.48 23.39 28.40
C SER A 159 9.61 22.42 27.61
N ILE A 160 8.98 21.45 28.26
CA ILE A 160 8.05 20.49 27.63
C ILE A 160 6.88 21.28 26.98
N PRO A 161 6.74 21.27 25.64
CA PRO A 161 5.66 21.99 24.97
C PRO A 161 4.31 21.28 25.15
N THR A 162 3.21 22.05 25.18
CA THR A 162 1.85 21.50 25.20
C THR A 162 1.15 21.71 23.86
N LEU A 163 0.51 20.66 23.33
CA LEU A 163 -0.35 20.72 22.14
C LEU A 163 -1.75 20.21 22.49
N ASP A 164 -2.76 21.00 22.14
CA ASP A 164 -4.17 20.66 22.33
C ASP A 164 -4.73 19.98 21.08
N LEU A 165 -5.30 18.78 21.24
CA LEU A 165 -6.12 18.10 20.24
C LEU A 165 -7.52 18.72 20.27
N ASP A 166 -7.72 19.81 19.52
CA ASP A 166 -8.88 20.69 19.61
C ASP A 166 -9.79 20.66 18.36
N LYS A 167 -9.38 19.93 17.32
CA LYS A 167 -10.13 19.82 16.07
C LYS A 167 -10.31 18.37 15.65
N THR A 168 -11.57 17.93 15.60
CA THR A 168 -11.96 16.69 14.94
C THR A 168 -12.03 16.90 13.42
N LEU A 169 -11.38 16.03 12.64
CA LEU A 169 -11.46 16.04 11.19
C LEU A 169 -12.85 15.60 10.71
N PRO A 170 -13.54 16.39 9.87
CA PRO A 170 -14.89 16.08 9.45
C PRO A 170 -14.92 14.92 8.44
N ALA A 171 -16.04 14.20 8.42
CA ALA A 171 -16.35 13.32 7.30
C ALA A 171 -16.49 14.14 6.00
N HIS A 172 -15.96 13.61 4.90
CA HIS A 172 -16.03 14.22 3.58
C HIS A 172 -16.99 13.43 2.68
N ASP A 173 -17.95 14.08 2.01
CA ASP A 173 -18.74 13.41 0.97
C ASP A 173 -17.84 13.22 -0.28
N PRO A 174 -17.45 11.99 -0.64
CA PRO A 174 -16.54 11.76 -1.77
C PRO A 174 -17.13 12.19 -3.12
N TRP A 175 -18.44 12.45 -3.19
CA TRP A 175 -19.11 12.99 -4.37
C TRP A 175 -19.06 14.52 -4.48
N VAL A 176 -18.49 15.21 -3.50
CA VAL A 176 -18.30 16.66 -3.52
C VAL A 176 -16.84 16.95 -3.82
N LEU A 177 -16.58 17.55 -4.98
CA LEU A 177 -15.23 18.00 -5.34
C LEU A 177 -14.96 19.40 -4.79
N SER A 178 -13.68 19.69 -4.56
CA SER A 178 -13.24 21.06 -4.25
C SER A 178 -13.73 22.05 -5.31
N SER A 179 -13.98 23.29 -4.89
CA SER A 179 -14.34 24.40 -5.79
C SER A 179 -13.29 24.68 -6.87
N ARG A 180 -12.05 24.18 -6.69
CA ARG A 180 -10.94 24.29 -7.64
C ARG A 180 -10.98 23.22 -8.74
N ALA A 181 -11.83 22.21 -8.64
CA ALA A 181 -11.93 21.15 -9.65
C ALA A 181 -12.57 21.67 -10.95
N PRO A 182 -12.12 21.23 -12.14
CA PRO A 182 -12.68 21.68 -13.41
C PRO A 182 -14.18 21.45 -13.53
N ASP A 183 -14.92 22.40 -14.09
CA ASP A 183 -16.39 22.33 -14.25
C ASP A 183 -16.87 21.08 -14.98
N ALA A 184 -16.12 20.66 -16.01
CA ALA A 184 -16.43 19.44 -16.76
C ALA A 184 -16.39 18.20 -15.86
N LEU A 185 -15.42 18.11 -14.95
CA LEU A 185 -15.30 17.01 -13.99
C LEU A 185 -16.43 17.07 -12.95
N ARG A 186 -16.76 18.26 -12.42
CA ARG A 186 -17.88 18.44 -11.48
C ARG A 186 -19.22 18.01 -12.10
N LYS A 187 -19.48 18.37 -13.35
CA LYS A 187 -20.68 17.94 -14.09
C LYS A 187 -20.68 16.44 -14.36
N ALA A 188 -19.57 15.88 -14.83
CA ALA A 188 -19.42 14.44 -15.06
C ALA A 188 -19.70 13.65 -13.78
N LEU A 189 -19.21 14.13 -12.63
CA LEU A 189 -19.39 13.48 -11.34
C LEU A 189 -20.88 13.42 -10.92
N LEU A 190 -21.61 14.52 -11.09
CA LEU A 190 -23.05 14.56 -10.78
C LEU A 190 -23.85 13.56 -11.61
N VAL A 191 -23.52 13.42 -12.89
CA VAL A 191 -24.17 12.42 -13.76
C VAL A 191 -23.74 11.02 -13.36
N ALA A 192 -22.45 10.78 -13.17
CA ALA A 192 -21.92 9.47 -12.76
C ALA A 192 -22.56 8.97 -11.45
N ARG A 193 -22.81 9.87 -10.48
CA ARG A 193 -23.52 9.56 -9.22
C ARG A 193 -24.90 8.94 -9.46
N GLN A 194 -25.63 9.38 -10.48
CA GLN A 194 -26.96 8.83 -10.82
C GLN A 194 -26.90 7.40 -11.38
N HIS A 195 -25.74 7.01 -11.93
CA HIS A 195 -25.49 5.71 -12.54
C HIS A 195 -24.68 4.76 -11.65
N ALA A 196 -24.16 5.24 -10.52
CA ALA A 196 -23.45 4.44 -9.53
C ALA A 196 -24.43 3.83 -8.51
N ARG A 197 -24.22 2.58 -8.11
CA ARG A 197 -24.93 1.89 -7.03
C ARG A 197 -23.91 1.36 -6.04
N LEU A 198 -24.15 1.60 -4.75
CA LEU A 198 -23.29 1.08 -3.69
C LEU A 198 -23.41 -0.44 -3.64
N ILE A 199 -22.28 -1.11 -3.43
CA ILE A 199 -22.20 -2.51 -3.02
C ILE A 199 -21.91 -2.49 -1.53
N ASP A 200 -22.77 -3.16 -0.77
CA ASP A 200 -22.59 -3.45 0.65
C ASP A 200 -23.20 -4.84 0.88
N PHE A 201 -22.40 -5.87 0.58
CA PHE A 201 -22.85 -7.24 0.48
C PHE A 201 -22.30 -8.06 1.64
N ASP A 202 -23.18 -8.58 2.50
CA ASP A 202 -22.82 -9.51 3.58
C ASP A 202 -22.34 -10.83 2.97
N SER A 203 -21.07 -11.17 3.20
CA SER A 203 -20.44 -12.38 2.67
C SER A 203 -20.51 -13.50 3.71
N PRO A 204 -21.26 -14.60 3.47
CA PRO A 204 -21.29 -15.73 4.38
C PRO A 204 -19.92 -16.33 4.68
N SER A 205 -19.06 -16.54 3.67
CA SER A 205 -17.73 -17.12 3.86
C SER A 205 -16.78 -16.23 4.64
N LEU A 206 -16.78 -14.91 4.40
CA LEU A 206 -15.96 -13.98 5.17
C LEU A 206 -16.50 -13.80 6.59
N SER A 207 -17.82 -13.70 6.75
CA SER A 207 -18.47 -13.62 8.05
C SER A 207 -18.17 -14.85 8.92
N ALA A 208 -18.20 -16.04 8.32
CA ALA A 208 -17.82 -17.29 8.98
C ALA A 208 -16.35 -17.32 9.39
N PHE A 209 -15.44 -16.85 8.52
CA PHE A 209 -14.01 -16.77 8.84
C PHE A 209 -13.70 -15.82 10.00
N TRP A 210 -14.34 -14.64 10.03
CA TRP A 210 -14.07 -13.60 11.02
C TRP A 210 -14.90 -13.71 12.30
N GLY A 211 -15.91 -14.58 12.34
CA GLY A 211 -16.81 -14.75 13.48
C GLY A 211 -17.72 -13.55 13.75
N ARG A 212 -17.86 -12.65 12.77
CA ARG A 212 -18.73 -11.45 12.81
C ARG A 212 -19.13 -11.07 11.38
N PRO A 213 -20.18 -10.26 11.17
CA PRO A 213 -20.55 -9.80 9.84
C PRO A 213 -19.38 -9.09 9.12
N ILE A 214 -19.08 -9.52 7.91
CA ILE A 214 -18.09 -8.91 7.01
C ILE A 214 -18.76 -8.63 5.67
N TYR A 215 -18.56 -7.41 5.19
CA TYR A 215 -19.19 -6.91 3.99
C TYR A 215 -18.17 -6.72 2.89
N MET A 216 -18.45 -7.25 1.70
CA MET A 216 -17.77 -6.84 0.48
C MET A 216 -18.36 -5.53 0.00
N ARG A 217 -17.49 -4.53 -0.25
CA ARG A 217 -17.89 -3.16 -0.58
C ARG A 217 -17.40 -2.75 -1.95
N GLY A 218 -18.01 -1.69 -2.48
CA GLY A 218 -17.65 -1.14 -3.77
C GLY A 218 -18.79 -0.40 -4.46
N ARG A 219 -18.70 -0.23 -5.77
CA ARG A 219 -19.74 0.42 -6.59
C ARG A 219 -19.93 -0.25 -7.94
N VAL A 220 -21.18 -0.46 -8.33
CA VAL A 220 -21.55 -0.78 -9.70
C VAL A 220 -21.83 0.52 -10.45
N LEU A 221 -21.10 0.77 -11.53
CA LEU A 221 -21.35 1.85 -12.46
C LEU A 221 -22.06 1.29 -13.71
N LEU A 222 -23.27 1.77 -13.93
CA LEU A 222 -24.09 1.37 -15.07
C LEU A 222 -23.72 2.20 -16.31
N PRO A 223 -23.63 1.56 -17.50
CA PRO A 223 -23.32 2.28 -18.74
C PRO A 223 -24.43 3.26 -19.12
N PRO A 224 -24.13 4.25 -19.99
CA PRO A 224 -25.16 5.08 -20.61
C PRO A 224 -26.24 4.23 -21.29
N ASN A 225 -27.50 4.65 -21.16
CA ASN A 225 -28.68 3.94 -21.68
C ASN A 225 -28.93 2.54 -21.09
N TYR A 226 -28.41 2.26 -19.89
CA TYR A 226 -28.79 1.06 -19.15
C TYR A 226 -30.29 1.09 -18.80
N ASP A 227 -31.00 0.03 -19.16
CA ASP A 227 -32.40 -0.19 -18.79
C ASP A 227 -32.57 -1.58 -18.17
N ALA A 228 -32.99 -1.62 -16.91
CA ALA A 228 -33.22 -2.86 -16.17
C ALA A 228 -34.35 -3.72 -16.78
N LYS A 229 -35.25 -3.13 -17.55
CA LYS A 229 -36.37 -3.81 -18.24
C LYS A 229 -35.99 -4.34 -19.63
N SER A 230 -34.83 -3.95 -20.15
CA SER A 230 -34.35 -4.41 -21.46
C SER A 230 -33.81 -5.84 -21.39
N LYS A 231 -33.84 -6.54 -22.53
CA LYS A 231 -33.16 -7.83 -22.73
C LYS A 231 -31.66 -7.69 -22.98
N LYS A 232 -31.17 -6.46 -23.19
CA LYS A 232 -29.76 -6.20 -23.47
C LYS A 232 -28.90 -6.46 -22.24
N THR A 233 -27.91 -7.32 -22.39
CA THR A 233 -26.85 -7.58 -21.39
C THR A 233 -25.56 -6.87 -21.76
N TRP A 234 -24.70 -6.70 -20.77
CA TRP A 234 -23.47 -5.92 -20.85
C TRP A 234 -22.27 -6.75 -20.37
N PRO A 235 -21.10 -6.61 -21.03
CA PRO A 235 -19.84 -7.07 -20.46
C PRO A 235 -19.54 -6.30 -19.17
N VAL A 236 -18.75 -6.90 -18.30
CA VAL A 236 -18.44 -6.40 -16.96
C VAL A 236 -16.93 -6.30 -16.78
N VAL A 237 -16.48 -5.17 -16.26
CA VAL A 237 -15.11 -4.97 -15.80
C VAL A 237 -15.10 -4.90 -14.28
N TYR A 238 -14.42 -5.83 -13.63
CA TYR A 238 -14.11 -5.77 -12.21
C TYR A 238 -12.80 -5.01 -12.04
N TYR A 239 -12.91 -3.82 -11.44
CA TYR A 239 -11.82 -2.89 -11.23
C TYR A 239 -11.45 -2.83 -9.75
N THR A 240 -10.15 -2.85 -9.43
CA THR A 240 -9.66 -2.53 -8.08
C THR A 240 -8.47 -1.57 -8.12
N GLN A 241 -8.29 -0.79 -7.06
CA GLN A 241 -7.28 0.27 -6.96
C GLN A 241 -5.96 -0.25 -6.41
N GLY A 242 -4.92 0.59 -6.44
CA GLY A 242 -3.71 0.31 -5.67
C GLY A 242 -3.90 0.55 -4.17
N PHE A 243 -2.83 0.29 -3.40
CA PHE A 243 -2.79 0.58 -1.98
C PHE A 243 -3.20 2.02 -1.64
N GLY A 244 -3.90 2.16 -0.52
CA GLY A 244 -4.55 3.40 -0.12
C GLY A 244 -5.82 3.73 -0.92
N GLY A 245 -6.23 2.91 -1.90
CA GLY A 245 -7.52 3.02 -2.57
C GLY A 245 -8.67 2.51 -1.68
N ASN A 246 -9.84 3.12 -1.78
CA ASN A 246 -11.06 2.66 -1.12
C ASN A 246 -12.30 3.13 -1.87
N ASN A 247 -13.49 2.81 -1.35
CA ASN A 247 -14.77 3.19 -1.96
C ASN A 247 -15.01 4.70 -2.13
N ASP A 248 -14.27 5.54 -1.38
CA ASP A 248 -14.36 7.00 -1.44
C ASP A 248 -13.37 7.57 -2.46
N ARG A 249 -12.15 7.06 -2.50
CA ARG A 249 -11.08 7.51 -3.42
C ARG A 249 -11.34 7.11 -4.88
N VAL A 250 -12.16 6.08 -5.11
CA VAL A 250 -12.48 5.60 -6.48
C VAL A 250 -13.38 6.54 -7.28
N ILE A 251 -14.05 7.49 -6.62
CA ILE A 251 -15.11 8.31 -7.21
C ILE A 251 -14.63 9.13 -8.41
N GLY A 252 -13.41 9.66 -8.37
CA GLY A 252 -12.82 10.38 -9.51
C GLY A 252 -12.62 9.49 -10.73
N THR A 253 -12.10 8.28 -10.54
CA THR A 253 -11.91 7.28 -11.60
C THR A 253 -13.26 6.84 -12.18
N LEU A 254 -14.23 6.55 -11.32
CA LEU A 254 -15.59 6.18 -11.70
C LEU A 254 -16.24 7.27 -12.57
N ALA A 255 -16.12 8.54 -12.19
CA ALA A 255 -16.65 9.66 -12.98
C ALA A 255 -15.98 9.79 -14.36
N ASN A 256 -14.66 9.60 -14.42
CA ASN A 256 -13.90 9.61 -15.68
C ASN A 256 -14.33 8.47 -16.62
N VAL A 257 -14.51 7.26 -16.08
CA VAL A 257 -14.99 6.09 -16.84
C VAL A 257 -16.39 6.35 -17.39
N TYR A 258 -17.32 6.85 -16.56
CA TYR A 258 -18.66 7.19 -17.03
C TYR A 258 -18.64 8.24 -18.14
N ALA A 259 -17.88 9.32 -17.95
CA ALA A 259 -17.77 10.40 -18.95
C ALA A 259 -17.19 9.89 -20.28
N ALA A 260 -16.18 9.03 -20.21
CA ALA A 260 -15.58 8.42 -21.40
C ALA A 260 -16.55 7.47 -22.12
N MET A 261 -17.35 6.69 -21.40
CA MET A 261 -18.42 5.87 -22.00
C MET A 261 -19.50 6.75 -22.63
N ALA A 262 -19.93 7.83 -21.95
CA ALA A 262 -20.95 8.74 -22.45
C ALA A 262 -20.52 9.47 -23.74
N LYS A 263 -19.22 9.75 -23.89
CA LYS A 263 -18.64 10.35 -25.09
C LYS A 263 -18.36 9.35 -26.21
N GLY A 264 -18.34 8.04 -25.92
CA GLY A 264 -17.93 7.00 -26.86
C GLY A 264 -16.42 6.79 -26.97
N ASP A 265 -15.63 7.44 -26.11
CA ASP A 265 -14.18 7.23 -26.00
C ASP A 265 -13.88 5.85 -25.38
N MET A 266 -14.78 5.34 -24.53
CA MET A 266 -14.79 3.96 -24.02
C MET A 266 -16.06 3.24 -24.48
N PRO A 267 -16.00 1.92 -24.72
CA PRO A 267 -17.19 1.15 -25.04
C PRO A 267 -18.10 1.04 -23.81
N PRO A 268 -19.43 0.93 -24.00
CA PRO A 268 -20.36 0.82 -22.90
C PRO A 268 -20.31 -0.59 -22.29
N MET A 269 -19.89 -0.66 -21.01
CA MET A 269 -19.79 -1.87 -20.19
C MET A 269 -20.27 -1.53 -18.77
N ILE A 270 -20.65 -2.54 -17.99
CA ILE A 270 -20.81 -2.35 -16.54
C ILE A 270 -19.42 -2.36 -15.91
N TRP A 271 -19.14 -1.40 -15.03
CA TRP A 271 -17.91 -1.39 -14.24
C TRP A 271 -18.24 -1.65 -12.79
N VAL A 272 -17.57 -2.62 -12.18
CA VAL A 272 -17.68 -2.97 -10.76
C VAL A 272 -16.39 -2.55 -10.09
N PHE A 273 -16.43 -1.40 -9.42
CA PHE A 273 -15.33 -0.88 -8.63
C PHE A 273 -15.34 -1.57 -7.28
N LEU A 274 -14.47 -2.56 -7.12
CA LEU A 274 -14.32 -3.34 -5.90
C LEU A 274 -13.47 -2.56 -4.88
N ASP A 275 -13.86 -2.59 -3.61
CA ASP A 275 -13.06 -2.09 -2.52
C ASP A 275 -12.20 -3.23 -1.96
N GLU A 276 -10.88 -3.09 -2.04
CA GLU A 276 -9.93 -4.05 -1.47
C GLU A 276 -9.32 -3.63 -0.13
N SER A 277 -9.77 -2.48 0.39
CA SER A 277 -9.29 -1.94 1.66
C SER A 277 -9.73 -2.77 2.86
N SER A 278 -8.83 -2.87 3.83
CA SER A 278 -8.98 -3.58 5.08
C SER A 278 -8.29 -2.77 6.18
N PRO A 279 -8.70 -2.87 7.45
CA PRO A 279 -7.90 -2.31 8.55
C PRO A 279 -6.44 -2.77 8.50
N THR A 280 -6.19 -3.97 7.98
CA THR A 280 -4.84 -4.56 7.85
C THR A 280 -4.08 -4.14 6.59
N GLY A 281 -4.64 -3.26 5.77
CA GLY A 281 -4.07 -2.76 4.51
C GLY A 281 -4.94 -3.14 3.32
N THR A 282 -4.41 -3.93 2.39
CA THR A 282 -5.17 -4.56 1.30
C THR A 282 -5.40 -6.05 1.61
N HIS A 283 -6.51 -6.61 1.14
CA HIS A 283 -6.71 -8.07 1.14
C HIS A 283 -6.48 -8.72 -0.23
N GLU A 284 -6.29 -7.91 -1.29
CA GLU A 284 -5.89 -8.29 -2.66
C GLU A 284 -6.76 -9.37 -3.33
N PHE A 285 -7.98 -9.54 -2.83
CA PHE A 285 -8.87 -10.67 -3.15
C PHE A 285 -8.19 -12.05 -3.10
N ALA A 286 -7.16 -12.20 -2.26
CA ALA A 286 -6.51 -13.48 -2.05
C ALA A 286 -7.26 -14.32 -1.01
N ASP A 287 -7.25 -15.64 -1.20
CA ASP A 287 -7.67 -16.56 -0.15
C ASP A 287 -6.53 -16.71 0.85
N SER A 288 -6.54 -15.84 1.86
CA SER A 288 -5.47 -15.72 2.87
C SER A 288 -5.87 -16.36 4.19
N VAL A 289 -4.91 -17.01 4.85
CA VAL A 289 -5.09 -17.55 6.19
C VAL A 289 -5.26 -16.45 7.27
N ASN A 290 -4.93 -15.20 6.95
CA ASN A 290 -5.12 -14.06 7.86
C ASN A 290 -6.32 -13.19 7.49
N ASN A 291 -6.53 -12.90 6.19
CA ASN A 291 -7.61 -12.01 5.74
C ASN A 291 -8.93 -12.73 5.43
N GLY A 292 -8.90 -14.04 5.20
CA GLY A 292 -10.06 -14.86 4.82
C GLY A 292 -10.12 -15.16 3.32
N PRO A 293 -11.13 -15.93 2.89
CA PRO A 293 -11.25 -16.43 1.53
C PRO A 293 -11.88 -15.39 0.56
N TRP A 294 -11.23 -14.24 0.36
CA TRP A 294 -11.80 -13.12 -0.42
C TRP A 294 -12.00 -13.42 -1.90
N GLY A 295 -11.11 -14.19 -2.52
CA GLY A 295 -11.25 -14.59 -3.92
C GLY A 295 -12.40 -15.59 -4.10
N HIS A 296 -12.56 -16.50 -3.14
CA HIS A 296 -13.71 -17.38 -3.08
C HIS A 296 -15.01 -16.58 -2.91
N ALA A 297 -15.11 -15.72 -1.89
CA ALA A 297 -16.29 -14.90 -1.63
C ALA A 297 -16.69 -14.05 -2.85
N LEU A 298 -15.71 -13.43 -3.52
CA LEU A 298 -15.94 -12.69 -4.75
C LEU A 298 -16.58 -13.58 -5.82
N THR A 299 -15.98 -14.75 -6.08
CA THR A 299 -16.32 -15.59 -7.24
C THR A 299 -17.55 -16.47 -7.02
N THR A 300 -17.87 -16.85 -5.77
CA THR A 300 -18.97 -17.76 -5.45
C THR A 300 -20.17 -17.07 -4.82
N GLU A 301 -20.02 -15.84 -4.31
CA GLU A 301 -21.10 -15.12 -3.62
C GLU A 301 -21.42 -13.78 -4.29
N LEU A 302 -20.46 -12.85 -4.35
CA LEU A 302 -20.72 -11.49 -4.82
C LEU A 302 -21.01 -11.43 -6.32
N ILE A 303 -20.19 -12.06 -7.16
CA ILE A 303 -20.40 -12.07 -8.63
C ILE A 303 -21.80 -12.65 -8.97
N PRO A 304 -22.19 -13.84 -8.48
CA PRO A 304 -23.55 -14.34 -8.69
C PRO A 304 -24.65 -13.39 -8.21
N HIS A 305 -24.47 -12.73 -7.06
CA HIS A 305 -25.43 -11.75 -6.57
C HIS A 305 -25.57 -10.55 -7.53
N LEU A 306 -24.46 -10.00 -8.00
CA LEU A 306 -24.45 -8.89 -8.96
C LEU A 306 -25.11 -9.29 -10.29
N GLU A 307 -24.85 -10.49 -10.79
CA GLU A 307 -25.42 -10.99 -12.05
C GLU A 307 -26.91 -11.27 -11.97
N SER A 308 -27.42 -11.62 -10.77
CA SER A 308 -28.87 -11.71 -10.54
C SER A 308 -29.55 -10.34 -10.50
N THR A 309 -28.80 -9.29 -10.16
CA THR A 309 -29.32 -7.93 -9.92
C THR A 309 -29.22 -7.03 -11.16
N TYR A 310 -28.12 -7.16 -11.91
CA TYR A 310 -27.79 -6.32 -13.05
C TYR A 310 -27.77 -7.12 -14.35
N ARG A 311 -28.01 -6.46 -15.48
CA ARG A 311 -28.00 -7.09 -16.82
C ARG A 311 -26.58 -7.39 -17.31
N MET A 312 -25.88 -8.28 -16.62
CA MET A 312 -24.53 -8.74 -16.95
C MET A 312 -24.59 -9.95 -17.90
N ASP A 313 -23.55 -10.17 -18.69
CA ASP A 313 -23.46 -11.32 -19.62
C ASP A 313 -23.40 -12.67 -18.88
N ALA A 314 -22.84 -12.68 -17.67
CA ALA A 314 -22.74 -13.85 -16.80
C ALA A 314 -21.95 -15.05 -17.37
N ASP A 315 -21.01 -14.79 -18.27
CA ASP A 315 -20.06 -15.77 -18.79
C ASP A 315 -18.60 -15.27 -18.69
N ALA A 316 -17.63 -16.15 -18.93
CA ALA A 316 -16.22 -15.79 -18.82
C ALA A 316 -15.81 -14.72 -19.84
N ASP A 317 -16.28 -14.82 -21.09
CA ASP A 317 -15.91 -13.89 -22.17
C ASP A 317 -16.54 -12.50 -22.00
N GLY A 318 -17.48 -12.34 -21.07
CA GLY A 318 -18.07 -11.09 -20.64
C GLY A 318 -17.60 -10.58 -19.26
N ARG A 319 -16.63 -11.25 -18.59
CA ARG A 319 -16.06 -10.81 -17.31
C ARG A 319 -14.57 -10.50 -17.45
N PHE A 320 -14.18 -9.26 -17.17
CA PHE A 320 -12.79 -8.82 -17.27
C PHE A 320 -12.27 -8.23 -15.98
N LEU A 321 -10.96 -8.26 -15.80
CA LEU A 321 -10.25 -7.73 -14.65
C LEU A 321 -9.36 -6.56 -15.07
N GLN A 322 -9.36 -5.50 -14.27
CA GLN A 322 -8.47 -4.36 -14.43
C GLN A 322 -8.03 -3.86 -13.05
N GLY A 323 -6.74 -3.59 -12.89
CA GLY A 323 -6.25 -3.01 -11.65
C GLY A 323 -4.87 -2.38 -11.82
N HIS A 324 -4.49 -1.57 -10.83
CA HIS A 324 -3.21 -0.88 -10.80
C HIS A 324 -2.48 -1.13 -9.48
N SER A 325 -1.15 -1.29 -9.49
CA SER A 325 -0.36 -1.48 -8.26
C SER A 325 -0.81 -2.74 -7.50
N SER A 326 -1.14 -2.65 -6.21
CA SER A 326 -1.76 -3.76 -5.44
C SER A 326 -3.01 -4.34 -6.11
N GLY A 327 -3.90 -3.50 -6.65
CA GLY A 327 -5.02 -3.97 -7.46
C GLY A 327 -4.60 -4.63 -8.78
N GLY A 328 -3.43 -4.27 -9.31
CA GLY A 328 -2.81 -4.93 -10.46
C GLY A 328 -2.41 -6.36 -10.11
N TRP A 329 -1.81 -6.57 -8.93
CA TRP A 329 -1.50 -7.91 -8.43
C TRP A 329 -2.78 -8.69 -8.13
N ALA A 330 -3.76 -8.08 -7.44
CA ALA A 330 -5.04 -8.70 -7.10
C ALA A 330 -5.77 -9.23 -8.35
N THR A 331 -5.80 -8.45 -9.43
CA THR A 331 -6.41 -8.87 -10.70
C THR A 331 -5.63 -9.96 -11.42
N LEU A 332 -4.29 -9.91 -11.39
CA LEU A 332 -3.46 -10.98 -11.94
C LEU A 332 -3.64 -12.28 -11.13
N TRP A 333 -3.68 -12.18 -9.80
CA TRP A 333 -3.94 -13.29 -8.89
C TRP A 333 -5.31 -13.91 -9.15
N LEU A 334 -6.38 -13.11 -9.20
CA LEU A 334 -7.73 -13.59 -9.50
C LEU A 334 -7.79 -14.34 -10.84
N GLN A 335 -7.11 -13.82 -11.89
CA GLN A 335 -7.07 -14.45 -13.20
C GLN A 335 -6.35 -15.81 -13.19
N THR A 336 -5.24 -15.94 -12.44
CA THR A 336 -4.46 -17.19 -12.35
C THR A 336 -5.00 -18.18 -11.32
N ARG A 337 -5.76 -17.71 -10.33
CA ARG A 337 -6.40 -18.53 -9.29
C ARG A 337 -7.76 -19.06 -9.71
N TYR A 338 -8.56 -18.24 -10.41
CA TYR A 338 -9.91 -18.57 -10.90
C TYR A 338 -10.01 -18.41 -12.44
N PRO A 339 -9.15 -19.09 -13.24
CA PRO A 339 -9.04 -18.83 -14.68
C PRO A 339 -10.30 -19.17 -15.50
N LYS A 340 -11.22 -19.95 -14.93
CA LYS A 340 -12.51 -20.28 -15.54
C LYS A 340 -13.55 -19.16 -15.42
N ILE A 341 -13.39 -18.25 -14.46
CA ILE A 341 -14.38 -17.23 -14.13
C ILE A 341 -14.22 -16.00 -15.04
N PHE A 342 -12.96 -15.63 -15.33
CA PHE A 342 -12.63 -14.40 -16.04
C PHE A 342 -12.13 -14.67 -17.47
N GLY A 343 -12.50 -13.80 -18.40
CA GLY A 343 -12.12 -13.82 -19.81
C GLY A 343 -10.79 -13.14 -20.11
N GLY A 344 -10.26 -12.39 -19.15
CA GLY A 344 -8.94 -11.76 -19.24
C GLY A 344 -8.68 -10.76 -18.14
N THR A 345 -7.39 -10.51 -17.88
CA THR A 345 -6.91 -9.41 -17.04
C THR A 345 -6.06 -8.44 -17.84
N TRP A 346 -6.16 -7.16 -17.51
CA TRP A 346 -5.28 -6.09 -17.96
C TRP A 346 -4.71 -5.38 -16.73
N SER A 347 -3.79 -6.06 -16.06
CA SER A 347 -3.12 -5.58 -14.86
C SER A 347 -2.09 -4.50 -15.23
N THR A 348 -1.99 -3.44 -14.43
CA THR A 348 -1.06 -2.34 -14.72
C THR A 348 -0.11 -2.09 -13.55
N SER A 349 1.20 -2.12 -13.80
CA SER A 349 2.24 -2.01 -12.77
C SER A 349 1.90 -2.81 -11.51
N PRO A 350 1.61 -4.12 -11.62
CA PRO A 350 1.21 -4.92 -10.47
C PRO A 350 2.31 -4.95 -9.41
N ASP A 351 1.93 -5.07 -8.13
CA ASP A 351 2.87 -5.50 -7.08
C ASP A 351 3.61 -6.79 -7.51
N PRO A 352 4.75 -7.13 -6.88
CA PRO A 352 5.63 -8.20 -7.38
C PRO A 352 4.90 -9.51 -7.70
N SER A 353 4.90 -9.89 -8.97
CA SER A 353 4.29 -11.15 -9.46
C SER A 353 5.25 -12.34 -9.44
N ASP A 354 6.54 -12.07 -9.20
CA ASP A 354 7.61 -13.04 -9.00
C ASP A 354 8.47 -12.53 -7.82
N PHE A 355 8.60 -13.32 -6.77
CA PHE A 355 9.30 -12.91 -5.54
C PHE A 355 10.83 -13.07 -5.60
N HIS A 356 11.38 -13.52 -6.74
CA HIS A 356 12.80 -13.29 -7.07
C HIS A 356 13.08 -11.81 -7.42
N ASP A 357 12.05 -10.98 -7.60
CA ASP A 357 12.16 -9.52 -7.68
C ASP A 357 11.01 -8.87 -6.89
N PHE A 358 11.15 -8.85 -5.56
CA PHE A 358 10.27 -8.13 -4.68
C PHE A 358 10.78 -6.69 -4.54
N THR A 359 10.42 -5.86 -5.52
CA THR A 359 10.83 -4.44 -5.53
C THR A 359 12.36 -4.27 -5.65
N GLY A 360 12.99 -5.15 -6.43
CA GLY A 360 14.44 -5.26 -6.64
C GLY A 360 15.14 -6.28 -5.74
N VAL A 361 14.48 -6.79 -4.69
CA VAL A 361 15.07 -7.77 -3.76
C VAL A 361 14.72 -9.19 -4.20
N ASP A 362 15.72 -10.06 -4.35
CA ASP A 362 15.46 -11.50 -4.49
C ASP A 362 15.21 -12.09 -3.11
N LEU A 363 13.95 -12.36 -2.77
CA LEU A 363 13.58 -12.88 -1.45
C LEU A 363 14.06 -14.32 -1.23
N TYR A 364 14.41 -15.04 -2.29
CA TYR A 364 14.87 -16.43 -2.23
C TYR A 364 16.39 -16.56 -2.19
N ALA A 365 17.12 -15.45 -2.30
CA ALA A 365 18.57 -15.45 -2.20
C ALA A 365 19.04 -15.91 -0.80
N PRO A 366 20.16 -16.66 -0.70
CA PRO A 366 20.76 -16.98 0.59
C PRO A 366 21.08 -15.73 1.40
N ASN A 367 20.62 -15.68 2.66
CA ASN A 367 20.75 -14.50 3.53
C ASN A 367 20.15 -13.22 2.95
N ALA A 368 19.03 -13.34 2.21
CA ALA A 368 18.32 -12.19 1.66
C ALA A 368 18.07 -11.11 2.73
N ASN A 369 18.23 -9.85 2.32
CA ASN A 369 18.04 -8.70 3.17
C ASN A 369 17.35 -7.60 2.37
N VAL A 370 16.24 -7.07 2.88
CA VAL A 370 15.46 -6.03 2.17
C VAL A 370 16.05 -4.63 2.30
N TYR A 371 16.99 -4.41 3.23
CA TYR A 371 17.63 -3.11 3.43
C TYR A 371 18.89 -2.94 2.61
N TYR A 372 19.71 -3.99 2.50
CA TYR A 372 21.03 -3.92 1.86
C TYR A 372 21.25 -5.09 0.90
N LYS A 373 21.85 -4.77 -0.25
CA LYS A 373 22.42 -5.73 -1.18
C LYS A 373 23.62 -6.45 -0.54
N PRO A 374 24.08 -7.59 -1.11
CA PRO A 374 25.29 -8.27 -0.63
C PRO A 374 26.56 -7.41 -0.59
N ASP A 375 26.64 -6.36 -1.41
CA ASP A 375 27.76 -5.41 -1.44
C ASP A 375 27.64 -4.28 -0.40
N GLY A 376 26.58 -4.27 0.42
CA GLY A 376 26.30 -3.25 1.42
C GLY A 376 25.56 -2.01 0.89
N THR A 377 25.24 -1.96 -0.41
CA THR A 377 24.46 -0.85 -0.99
C THR A 377 23.00 -0.94 -0.54
N PRO A 378 22.36 0.16 -0.10
CA PRO A 378 20.96 0.14 0.26
C PRO A 378 20.05 -0.24 -0.92
N TYR A 379 19.03 -1.05 -0.67
CA TYR A 379 17.96 -1.26 -1.64
C TYR A 379 17.08 0.00 -1.76
N PRO A 380 16.89 0.53 -2.97
CA PRO A 380 15.91 1.58 -3.19
C PRO A 380 14.50 0.99 -3.09
N LEU A 381 13.52 1.83 -2.72
CA LEU A 381 12.10 1.48 -2.83
C LEU A 381 11.35 2.45 -3.74
N VAL A 382 11.71 3.73 -3.69
CA VAL A 382 11.04 4.78 -4.46
C VAL A 382 12.06 5.47 -5.36
N ARG A 383 11.70 5.60 -6.64
CA ARG A 383 12.40 6.44 -7.61
C ARG A 383 11.44 7.34 -8.38
N ASN A 384 11.96 8.42 -8.94
CA ASN A 384 11.24 9.22 -9.92
C ASN A 384 12.15 9.48 -11.11
N LYS A 385 11.75 9.01 -12.29
CA LYS A 385 12.51 9.14 -13.55
C LYS A 385 13.98 8.70 -13.39
N GLY A 386 14.18 7.54 -12.76
CA GLY A 386 15.51 6.95 -12.55
C GLY A 386 16.29 7.49 -11.34
N ARG A 387 15.84 8.57 -10.70
CA ARG A 387 16.46 9.09 -9.47
C ARG A 387 15.87 8.42 -8.23
N VAL A 388 16.70 7.75 -7.43
CA VAL A 388 16.30 7.20 -6.12
C VAL A 388 15.88 8.34 -5.19
N LEU A 389 14.71 8.22 -4.57
CA LEU A 389 14.18 9.17 -3.59
C LEU A 389 14.26 8.62 -2.16
N ALA A 390 14.09 7.31 -2.00
CA ALA A 390 14.09 6.66 -0.70
C ALA A 390 14.46 5.19 -0.78
N THR A 391 14.94 4.65 0.34
CA THR A 391 15.30 3.24 0.50
C THR A 391 14.17 2.45 1.14
N PHE A 392 14.20 1.13 0.94
CA PHE A 392 13.28 0.21 1.61
C PHE A 392 13.32 0.37 3.13
N GLN A 393 14.54 0.50 3.69
CA GLN A 393 14.73 0.67 5.13
C GLN A 393 14.01 1.91 5.68
N GLN A 394 14.07 3.03 4.97
CA GLN A 394 13.43 4.26 5.43
C GLN A 394 11.91 4.11 5.52
N PHE A 395 11.28 3.50 4.51
CA PHE A 395 9.84 3.24 4.53
C PHE A 395 9.45 2.21 5.60
N ALA A 396 10.18 1.11 5.74
CA ALA A 396 9.90 0.10 6.74
C ALA A 396 9.98 0.64 8.18
N LYS A 397 10.92 1.55 8.45
CA LYS A 397 11.05 2.19 9.76
C LYS A 397 9.97 3.24 10.00
N LEU A 398 9.62 4.04 9.00
CA LEU A 398 8.53 5.00 9.10
C LEU A 398 7.19 4.29 9.37
N GLU A 399 6.85 3.26 8.59
CA GLU A 399 5.60 2.50 8.72
C GLU A 399 5.41 1.95 10.14
N ARG A 400 6.50 1.47 10.78
CA ARG A 400 6.49 0.99 12.18
C ARG A 400 6.13 2.09 13.18
N VAL A 401 6.52 3.33 12.94
CA VAL A 401 6.17 4.47 13.80
C VAL A 401 4.71 4.87 13.59
N LEU A 402 4.29 4.93 12.34
CA LEU A 402 2.94 5.35 11.96
C LEU A 402 1.84 4.40 12.47
N GLY A 403 2.07 3.09 12.42
CA GLY A 403 1.09 2.14 12.93
C GLY A 403 1.58 0.69 12.94
N PRO A 404 1.00 -0.17 13.79
CA PRO A 404 1.41 -1.57 13.88
C PRO A 404 0.88 -2.46 12.73
N TYR A 405 -0.04 -1.96 11.92
CA TYR A 405 -0.64 -2.64 10.77
C TYR A 405 -1.17 -1.60 9.77
N GLY A 406 -1.77 -2.03 8.67
CA GLY A 406 -2.41 -1.14 7.68
C GLY A 406 -1.46 -0.63 6.60
N GLY A 407 -0.17 -0.51 6.92
CA GLY A 407 0.87 -0.08 5.97
C GLY A 407 1.15 -1.12 4.89
N GLN A 408 1.73 -0.69 3.78
CA GLN A 408 1.97 -1.53 2.60
C GLN A 408 2.82 -2.76 2.91
N LEU A 409 3.89 -2.61 3.70
CA LEU A 409 4.80 -3.72 3.96
C LEU A 409 4.14 -4.75 4.89
N ALA A 410 3.45 -4.28 5.92
CA ALA A 410 2.62 -5.13 6.77
C ALA A 410 1.46 -5.77 5.99
N SER A 411 0.85 -5.09 5.01
CA SER A 411 -0.27 -5.65 4.24
C SER A 411 0.14 -6.87 3.44
N PHE A 412 1.34 -6.88 2.84
CA PHE A 412 1.87 -8.09 2.20
C PHE A 412 1.97 -9.27 3.16
N GLU A 413 2.39 -9.05 4.41
CA GLU A 413 2.41 -10.12 5.43
C GLU A 413 1.00 -10.57 5.80
N TRP A 414 0.03 -9.65 5.91
CA TRP A 414 -1.37 -10.02 6.12
C TRP A 414 -1.91 -10.87 4.97
N VAL A 415 -1.57 -10.57 3.73
CA VAL A 415 -2.04 -11.35 2.58
C VAL A 415 -1.27 -12.69 2.50
N PHE A 416 0.06 -12.65 2.52
CA PHE A 416 0.90 -13.77 2.08
C PHE A 416 1.50 -14.63 3.20
N SER A 417 1.66 -14.11 4.41
CA SER A 417 2.35 -14.86 5.48
C SER A 417 1.47 -15.94 6.10
N PRO A 418 2.08 -17.03 6.61
CA PRO A 418 1.36 -17.93 7.48
C PRO A 418 0.90 -17.20 8.75
N LYS A 419 -0.18 -17.69 9.36
CA LYS A 419 -0.66 -17.18 10.64
C LYS A 419 0.29 -17.62 11.76
N GLY A 420 0.84 -16.66 12.49
CA GLY A 420 1.69 -16.92 13.64
C GLY A 420 0.91 -17.29 14.89
N LYS A 421 1.63 -17.73 15.94
CA LYS A 421 1.02 -18.22 17.20
C LYS A 421 0.14 -17.18 17.90
N GLY A 422 0.43 -15.90 17.74
CA GLY A 422 -0.33 -14.79 18.33
C GLY A 422 -1.55 -14.35 17.50
N GLY A 423 -1.88 -15.05 16.41
CA GLY A 423 -2.99 -14.71 15.52
C GLY A 423 -2.68 -13.63 14.47
N ARG A 424 -1.54 -12.94 14.61
CA ARG A 424 -0.95 -12.05 13.59
C ARG A 424 -0.16 -12.84 12.55
N PRO A 425 0.02 -12.32 11.32
CA PRO A 425 0.92 -12.94 10.35
C PRO A 425 2.35 -13.02 10.89
N GLU A 426 3.08 -14.07 10.52
CA GLU A 426 4.54 -14.11 10.71
C GLU A 426 5.21 -13.02 9.85
N GLN A 427 6.26 -12.39 10.37
CA GLN A 427 6.96 -11.31 9.66
C GLN A 427 7.87 -11.89 8.56
N MET A 428 7.81 -11.31 7.37
CA MET A 428 8.66 -11.70 6.24
C MET A 428 10.12 -11.29 6.46
N PHE A 429 10.36 -10.21 7.18
CA PHE A 429 11.71 -9.76 7.51
C PHE A 429 11.76 -9.09 8.89
N ASN A 430 12.92 -9.19 9.53
CA ASN A 430 13.20 -8.50 10.78
C ASN A 430 13.24 -6.98 10.58
N ARG A 431 12.36 -6.25 11.27
CA ARG A 431 12.20 -4.79 11.14
C ARG A 431 13.40 -3.95 11.61
N ASP A 432 14.36 -4.54 12.33
CA ASP A 432 15.57 -3.83 12.78
C ASP A 432 16.74 -4.07 11.80
N THR A 433 16.91 -5.32 11.34
CA THR A 433 18.08 -5.73 10.54
C THR A 433 17.82 -5.82 9.04
N GLY A 434 16.57 -5.93 8.61
CA GLY A 434 16.19 -6.17 7.22
C GLY A 434 16.35 -7.64 6.79
N ALA A 435 16.79 -8.54 7.67
CA ALA A 435 16.99 -9.95 7.33
C ALA A 435 15.66 -10.64 7.03
N VAL A 436 15.57 -11.27 5.86
CA VAL A 436 14.39 -12.02 5.40
C VAL A 436 14.32 -13.37 6.14
N ASP A 437 13.12 -13.78 6.56
CA ASP A 437 12.86 -15.10 7.11
C ASP A 437 12.64 -16.11 5.96
N PRO A 438 13.56 -17.06 5.74
CA PRO A 438 13.47 -18.02 4.63
C PRO A 438 12.26 -18.96 4.73
N ALA A 439 11.77 -19.25 5.93
CA ALA A 439 10.60 -20.12 6.12
C ALA A 439 9.32 -19.39 5.72
N VAL A 440 9.21 -18.10 6.07
CA VAL A 440 8.06 -17.28 5.68
C VAL A 440 8.02 -17.07 4.17
N VAL A 441 9.14 -16.72 3.53
CA VAL A 441 9.14 -16.53 2.06
C VAL A 441 8.98 -17.84 1.30
N SER A 442 9.41 -18.98 1.83
CA SER A 442 9.06 -20.29 1.24
C SER A 442 7.55 -20.52 1.26
N TYR A 443 6.86 -20.14 2.35
CA TYR A 443 5.40 -20.19 2.40
C TYR A 443 4.78 -19.26 1.36
N TRP A 444 5.27 -18.01 1.25
CA TRP A 444 4.83 -17.06 0.23
C TRP A 444 4.97 -17.63 -1.19
N ARG A 445 6.11 -18.27 -1.51
CA ARG A 445 6.36 -18.94 -2.80
C ARG A 445 5.26 -19.94 -3.14
N ASP A 446 5.01 -20.85 -2.20
CA ASP A 446 4.16 -22.02 -2.46
C ASP A 446 2.66 -21.63 -2.55
N HIS A 447 2.29 -20.44 -2.05
CA HIS A 447 0.90 -20.01 -1.91
C HIS A 447 0.52 -18.80 -2.75
N TYR A 448 1.44 -17.86 -3.01
CA TYR A 448 1.10 -16.54 -3.56
C TYR A 448 2.03 -16.04 -4.68
N ASP A 449 3.20 -16.64 -4.88
CA ASP A 449 4.05 -16.28 -6.03
C ASP A 449 3.37 -16.74 -7.35
N ILE A 450 2.97 -15.76 -8.17
CA ILE A 450 2.21 -15.98 -9.40
C ILE A 450 3.09 -16.65 -10.45
N ALA A 451 4.34 -16.22 -10.60
CA ALA A 451 5.27 -16.80 -11.56
C ALA A 451 5.58 -18.26 -11.19
N TYR A 452 5.85 -18.55 -9.92
CA TYR A 452 6.05 -19.91 -9.42
C TYR A 452 4.83 -20.80 -9.68
N ARG A 453 3.62 -20.30 -9.36
CA ARG A 453 2.35 -21.01 -9.63
C ARG A 453 2.18 -21.34 -11.11
N LEU A 454 2.44 -20.38 -11.99
CA LEU A 454 2.31 -20.59 -13.44
C LEU A 454 3.30 -21.65 -13.91
N GLN A 455 4.56 -21.56 -13.49
CA GLN A 455 5.60 -22.52 -13.86
C GLN A 455 5.25 -23.96 -13.45
N HIS A 456 4.68 -24.16 -12.26
CA HIS A 456 4.41 -25.48 -11.71
C HIS A 456 3.05 -26.07 -12.14
N ASN A 457 2.06 -25.23 -12.41
CA ASN A 457 0.69 -25.67 -12.68
C ASN A 457 0.22 -25.40 -14.13
N TRP A 458 1.11 -24.95 -15.03
CA TRP A 458 0.72 -24.60 -16.41
C TRP A 458 -0.10 -25.66 -17.14
N PRO A 459 0.20 -26.97 -17.08
CA PRO A 459 -0.59 -27.98 -17.79
C PRO A 459 -2.08 -27.97 -17.41
N GLU A 460 -2.38 -27.67 -16.14
CA GLU A 460 -3.76 -27.58 -15.62
C GLU A 460 -4.41 -26.23 -15.93
N LEU A 461 -3.62 -25.15 -15.88
CA LEU A 461 -4.08 -23.77 -16.05
C LEU A 461 -4.31 -23.41 -17.52
N LYS A 462 -3.44 -23.89 -18.43
CA LYS A 462 -3.33 -23.48 -19.84
C LYS A 462 -4.69 -23.42 -20.53
N LYS A 463 -5.51 -24.46 -20.40
CA LYS A 463 -6.83 -24.56 -21.05
C LYS A 463 -7.72 -23.34 -20.79
N ASN A 464 -7.65 -22.76 -19.59
CA ASN A 464 -8.55 -21.68 -19.17
C ASN A 464 -7.83 -20.32 -19.05
N LEU A 465 -6.52 -20.27 -19.26
CA LEU A 465 -5.68 -19.09 -18.98
C LEU A 465 -4.87 -18.60 -20.19
N ASP A 466 -4.55 -19.49 -21.14
CA ASP A 466 -3.75 -19.15 -22.32
C ASP A 466 -4.46 -18.05 -23.15
N GLY A 467 -3.76 -16.94 -23.40
CA GLY A 467 -4.29 -15.76 -24.11
C GLY A 467 -5.06 -14.76 -23.23
N LYS A 468 -5.12 -14.96 -21.91
CA LYS A 468 -5.91 -14.11 -20.99
C LYS A 468 -5.10 -13.16 -20.12
N ILE A 469 -3.77 -13.26 -20.12
CA ILE A 469 -2.89 -12.41 -19.31
C ILE A 469 -2.42 -11.23 -20.17
N HIS A 470 -2.85 -10.03 -19.80
CA HIS A 470 -2.33 -8.77 -20.32
C HIS A 470 -1.77 -7.95 -19.16
N LEU A 471 -0.54 -7.44 -19.31
CA LEU A 471 0.16 -6.69 -18.28
C LEU A 471 0.88 -5.48 -18.90
N TYR A 472 0.70 -4.31 -18.30
CA TYR A 472 1.34 -3.07 -18.78
C TYR A 472 2.11 -2.41 -17.64
N VAL A 473 3.39 -2.11 -17.84
CA VAL A 473 4.23 -1.49 -16.80
C VAL A 473 5.21 -0.50 -17.41
N GLY A 474 5.58 0.54 -16.66
CA GLY A 474 6.60 1.50 -17.08
C GLY A 474 8.00 1.01 -16.76
N THR A 475 8.95 1.14 -17.70
CA THR A 475 10.37 0.80 -17.46
C THR A 475 11.07 1.70 -16.44
N ALA A 476 10.43 2.81 -16.04
CA ALA A 476 10.89 3.68 -14.97
C ALA A 476 9.88 3.71 -13.82
N ASP A 477 9.16 2.59 -13.60
CA ASP A 477 8.15 2.44 -12.55
C ASP A 477 8.69 2.94 -11.21
N THR A 478 7.90 3.75 -10.51
CA THR A 478 8.31 4.46 -9.29
C THR A 478 8.78 3.48 -8.21
N PHE A 479 8.17 2.30 -8.16
CA PHE A 479 8.38 1.27 -7.16
C PHE A 479 9.09 0.04 -7.75
N TYR A 480 9.83 0.18 -8.85
CA TYR A 480 10.63 -0.92 -9.42
C TYR A 480 9.81 -2.18 -9.80
N LEU A 481 8.50 -2.02 -10.08
CA LEU A 481 7.61 -3.15 -10.38
C LEU A 481 7.84 -3.76 -11.77
N ASP A 482 8.66 -3.12 -12.61
CA ASP A 482 9.07 -3.64 -13.91
C ASP A 482 9.95 -4.89 -13.80
N GLY A 483 10.74 -5.02 -12.72
CA GLY A 483 11.61 -6.17 -12.50
C GLY A 483 10.84 -7.50 -12.38
N ALA A 484 9.83 -7.52 -11.51
CA ALA A 484 8.94 -8.67 -11.37
C ALA A 484 8.18 -8.98 -12.66
N ALA A 485 7.74 -7.95 -13.39
CA ALA A 485 7.04 -8.13 -14.67
C ALA A 485 7.94 -8.79 -15.74
N HIS A 486 9.23 -8.42 -15.83
CA HIS A 486 10.18 -9.10 -16.71
C HIS A 486 10.38 -10.58 -16.36
N LYS A 487 10.41 -10.91 -15.07
CA LYS A 487 10.53 -12.31 -14.64
C LYS A 487 9.28 -13.13 -14.97
N LEU A 488 8.09 -12.56 -14.74
CA LEU A 488 6.83 -13.18 -15.14
C LEU A 488 6.77 -13.42 -16.65
N GLU A 489 7.19 -12.44 -17.46
CA GLU A 489 7.28 -12.59 -18.92
C GLU A 489 8.19 -13.75 -19.30
N ALA A 490 9.39 -13.85 -18.73
CA ALA A 490 10.31 -14.95 -19.00
C ALA A 490 9.72 -16.32 -18.66
N VAL A 491 8.94 -16.43 -17.57
CA VAL A 491 8.23 -17.66 -17.21
C VAL A 491 7.16 -18.01 -18.25
N LEU A 492 6.32 -17.04 -18.65
CA LEU A 492 5.26 -17.26 -19.63
C LEU A 492 5.81 -17.63 -21.01
N ASP A 493 6.89 -16.98 -21.45
CA ASP A 493 7.60 -17.30 -22.69
C ASP A 493 8.18 -18.72 -22.67
N GLY A 494 8.81 -19.10 -21.57
CA GLY A 494 9.33 -20.46 -21.36
C GLY A 494 8.24 -21.53 -21.35
N LEU A 495 7.02 -21.18 -20.95
CA LEU A 495 5.83 -22.04 -21.00
C LEU A 495 5.13 -22.04 -22.38
N HIS A 496 5.63 -21.24 -23.33
CA HIS A 496 4.99 -20.95 -24.62
C HIS A 496 3.53 -20.50 -24.45
N ALA A 497 3.27 -19.71 -23.42
CA ALA A 497 1.97 -19.11 -23.17
C ALA A 497 1.72 -17.95 -24.14
N LYS A 498 0.47 -17.74 -24.52
CA LYS A 498 0.02 -16.52 -25.17
C LYS A 498 -0.29 -15.50 -24.09
N SER A 499 0.50 -14.43 -24.04
CA SER A 499 0.32 -13.29 -23.16
C SER A 499 0.67 -11.99 -23.88
N ASP A 500 0.14 -10.87 -23.40
CA ASP A 500 0.49 -9.52 -23.87
C ASP A 500 1.11 -8.74 -22.73
N ILE A 501 2.44 -8.79 -22.61
CA ILE A 501 3.18 -8.01 -21.62
C ILE A 501 3.86 -6.86 -22.36
N ARG A 502 3.61 -5.63 -21.91
CA ARG A 502 4.18 -4.42 -22.54
C ARG A 502 4.87 -3.53 -21.53
N PHE A 503 6.11 -3.18 -21.87
CA PHE A 503 6.94 -2.25 -21.12
C PHE A 503 6.94 -0.89 -21.82
N PHE A 504 6.49 0.15 -21.13
CA PHE A 504 6.44 1.51 -21.67
C PHE A 504 7.74 2.25 -21.33
N PRO A 505 8.55 2.65 -22.34
CA PRO A 505 9.81 3.34 -22.10
C PRO A 505 9.64 4.65 -21.30
N GLY A 506 10.40 4.81 -20.22
CA GLY A 506 10.45 6.03 -19.41
C GLY A 506 9.18 6.37 -18.61
N ARG A 507 8.11 5.57 -18.70
CA ARG A 507 6.91 5.74 -17.89
C ARG A 507 7.18 5.35 -16.44
N THR A 508 6.61 6.11 -15.52
CA THR A 508 6.60 5.85 -14.08
C THR A 508 5.28 5.22 -13.68
N HIS A 509 5.15 4.89 -12.39
CA HIS A 509 3.93 4.31 -11.83
C HIS A 509 2.71 5.20 -12.07
N PHE A 510 2.89 6.52 -11.99
CA PHE A 510 1.79 7.50 -11.98
C PHE A 510 1.46 8.10 -13.35
N ASP A 511 2.30 7.91 -14.37
CA ASP A 511 2.05 8.43 -15.72
C ASP A 511 1.84 7.35 -16.78
N LEU A 512 1.83 6.07 -16.39
CA LEU A 512 1.63 4.92 -17.26
C LEU A 512 0.38 5.05 -18.16
N TYR A 513 -0.73 5.54 -17.60
CA TYR A 513 -1.99 5.63 -18.34
C TYR A 513 -2.01 6.68 -19.46
N ARG A 514 -0.99 7.55 -19.52
CA ARG A 514 -0.94 8.66 -20.47
C ARG A 514 -0.53 8.21 -21.87
N ILE A 515 -1.38 8.49 -22.85
CA ILE A 515 -1.09 8.34 -24.28
C ILE A 515 -1.29 9.71 -24.94
N GLY A 516 -0.22 10.29 -25.50
CA GLY A 516 -0.23 11.68 -25.95
C GLY A 516 -0.65 12.64 -24.83
N ASP A 517 -1.67 13.46 -25.10
CA ASP A 517 -2.25 14.40 -24.13
C ASP A 517 -3.35 13.79 -23.25
N ASP A 518 -3.79 12.56 -23.55
CA ASP A 518 -4.85 11.89 -22.81
C ASP A 518 -4.28 11.13 -21.60
N ARG A 519 -4.56 11.63 -20.39
CA ARG A 519 -4.13 11.02 -19.12
C ARG A 519 -4.72 9.62 -18.88
N ASN A 520 -5.81 9.27 -19.55
CA ASN A 520 -6.48 7.96 -19.42
C ASN A 520 -6.42 7.15 -20.73
N GLY A 521 -5.56 7.54 -21.68
CA GLY A 521 -5.54 6.95 -23.02
C GLY A 521 -5.33 5.43 -23.02
N LEU A 522 -4.44 4.92 -22.16
CA LEU A 522 -4.22 3.48 -22.03
C LEU A 522 -5.47 2.77 -21.48
N LEU A 523 -6.15 3.33 -20.48
CA LEU A 523 -7.37 2.74 -19.91
C LEU A 523 -8.48 2.62 -20.98
N LYS A 524 -8.56 3.60 -21.89
CA LYS A 524 -9.48 3.56 -23.03
C LYS A 524 -9.13 2.43 -24.00
N GLN A 525 -7.85 2.29 -24.37
CA GLN A 525 -7.37 1.21 -25.25
C GLN A 525 -7.64 -0.18 -24.65
N ILE A 526 -7.33 -0.34 -23.36
CA ILE A 526 -7.63 -1.54 -22.58
C ILE A 526 -9.13 -1.85 -22.64
N SER A 527 -9.99 -0.86 -22.42
CA SER A 527 -11.45 -1.03 -22.43
C SER A 527 -11.98 -1.49 -23.78
N TRP A 528 -11.43 -0.98 -24.88
CA TRP A 528 -11.76 -1.46 -26.22
C TRP A 528 -11.24 -2.87 -26.50
N SER A 529 -10.09 -3.24 -25.94
CA SER A 529 -9.55 -4.61 -26.04
C SER A 529 -10.47 -5.62 -25.34
N MET A 530 -10.87 -5.32 -24.10
CA MET A 530 -11.87 -6.09 -23.35
C MET A 530 -13.18 -6.23 -24.16
N TYR A 531 -13.71 -5.11 -24.64
CA TYR A 531 -14.97 -5.11 -25.37
C TYR A 531 -14.90 -5.89 -26.70
N ALA A 532 -13.76 -5.89 -27.39
CA ALA A 532 -13.55 -6.66 -28.61
C ALA A 532 -13.64 -8.18 -28.34
N ILE A 533 -13.20 -8.64 -27.17
CA ILE A 533 -13.36 -10.04 -26.75
C ILE A 533 -14.83 -10.37 -26.48
N ALA A 534 -15.52 -9.53 -25.72
CA ALA A 534 -16.94 -9.79 -25.39
C ALA A 534 -17.88 -9.61 -26.58
N ARG A 535 -17.52 -8.78 -27.57
CA ARG A 535 -18.36 -8.40 -28.71
C ARG A 535 -17.55 -8.36 -30.02
N PRO A 536 -16.99 -9.48 -30.50
CA PRO A 536 -16.09 -9.51 -31.66
C PRO A 536 -16.77 -9.10 -32.99
N LYS A 537 -18.10 -9.15 -33.04
CA LYS A 537 -18.91 -8.73 -34.20
C LYS A 537 -19.44 -7.29 -34.10
N SER A 538 -19.10 -6.56 -33.04
CA SER A 538 -19.56 -5.18 -32.86
C SER A 538 -18.95 -4.25 -33.90
N LYS A 539 -19.77 -3.33 -34.41
CA LYS A 539 -19.33 -2.25 -35.30
C LYS A 539 -18.86 -1.01 -34.53
N LEU A 540 -18.99 -0.99 -33.20
CA LEU A 540 -18.52 0.12 -32.38
C LEU A 540 -16.99 0.21 -32.45
N LYS A 541 -16.49 1.45 -32.49
CA LYS A 541 -15.06 1.79 -32.56
C LYS A 541 -14.77 3.01 -31.68
N PRO A 542 -13.52 3.19 -31.21
CA PRO A 542 -13.11 4.39 -30.49
C PRO A 542 -13.38 5.66 -31.31
N VAL A 543 -13.92 6.70 -30.67
CA VAL A 543 -14.05 8.03 -31.29
C VAL A 543 -12.63 8.59 -31.50
N GLY A 544 -12.22 8.79 -32.76
CA GLY A 544 -10.89 9.33 -33.10
C GLY A 544 -9.91 8.36 -33.77
N GLY A 545 -10.29 7.10 -34.02
CA GLY A 545 -9.58 6.21 -34.94
C GLY A 545 -8.26 5.60 -34.46
N THR A 546 -7.82 5.85 -33.23
CA THR A 546 -6.72 5.09 -32.63
C THR A 546 -7.23 3.69 -32.30
N ALA A 547 -6.93 2.71 -33.15
CA ALA A 547 -7.17 1.30 -32.85
C ALA A 547 -6.38 0.89 -31.58
N PRO A 548 -6.93 -0.03 -30.76
CA PRO A 548 -6.26 -0.53 -29.56
C PRO A 548 -4.95 -1.26 -29.85
#